data_AF-A0A8X6X256-F1
#
_entry.id   AF-A0A8X6X256-F1
#
_cell.length_a   1.000
_cell.length_b   1.000
_cell.length_c   1.000
_cell.angle_alpha   90.00
_cell.angle_beta   90.00
_cell.angle_gamma   90.00
#
_symmetry.space_group_name_H-M   'P 1'
#
loop_
_entity.id
_entity.type
_entity.pdbx_description
1 polymer ?
#
loop_
_entity_poly.entity_id
_entity_poly.type
_entity_poly.pdbx_seq_one_letter_code
_entity_poly.pdbx_strand_id
1 'polypeptide(L)'
;MALEHEFTFDGFSLDVCRSMVAMMDVDRSGKLGLEEFKNLWTDIRTWKNVFKQYDIDHSGSLNTIELRAALHSAGYRLNFHVLRALVLRYGKKERLTLTISSCAP
;
A
#
# COMPACT_ATOMS: atom_id res chain seq x y z
N MET A 1 3.18 -25.14 -15.11
CA MET A 1 2.41 -24.61 -13.97
C MET A 1 2.58 -23.11 -14.01
N ALA A 2 1.55 -22.41 -14.49
CA ALA A 2 1.62 -21.01 -14.88
C ALA A 2 1.89 -20.13 -13.65
N LEU A 3 2.94 -19.31 -13.73
CA LEU A 3 3.09 -18.16 -12.85
C LEU A 3 1.96 -17.20 -13.23
N GLU A 4 0.90 -17.20 -12.45
CA GLU A 4 -0.19 -16.23 -12.62
C GLU A 4 0.40 -14.83 -12.63
N HIS A 5 -0.07 -14.02 -13.57
CA HIS A 5 0.39 -12.66 -13.83
C HIS A 5 0.12 -11.79 -12.59
N GLU A 6 1.07 -11.79 -11.64
CA GLU A 6 1.01 -11.13 -10.33
C GLU A 6 1.07 -9.59 -10.48
N PHE A 7 0.04 -8.98 -11.07
CA PHE A 7 -0.07 -7.53 -11.30
C PHE A 7 1.05 -6.95 -12.21
N THR A 8 0.69 -6.05 -13.12
CA THR A 8 1.70 -5.16 -13.74
C THR A 8 2.14 -4.14 -12.69
N PHE A 9 3.18 -4.48 -11.93
CA PHE A 9 3.80 -3.59 -10.96
C PHE A 9 5.04 -2.94 -11.57
N ASP A 10 4.88 -1.71 -12.06
CA ASP A 10 5.98 -0.90 -12.64
C ASP A 10 6.98 -0.37 -11.58
N GLY A 11 6.85 -0.84 -10.33
CA GLY A 11 7.64 -0.36 -9.21
C GLY A 11 6.97 0.75 -8.40
N PHE A 12 7.70 1.20 -7.39
CA PHE A 12 7.33 2.36 -6.58
C PHE A 12 7.98 3.63 -7.17
N SER A 13 7.27 4.76 -7.11
CA SER A 13 7.86 6.05 -7.44
C SER A 13 8.94 6.42 -6.43
N LEU A 14 9.86 7.32 -6.80
CA LEU A 14 10.92 7.78 -5.91
C LEU A 14 10.39 8.40 -4.62
N ASP A 15 9.25 9.09 -4.67
CA ASP A 15 8.61 9.69 -3.49
C ASP A 15 8.07 8.63 -2.53
N VAL A 16 7.54 7.53 -3.06
CA VAL A 16 7.13 6.36 -2.26
C VAL A 16 8.35 5.69 -1.64
N CYS A 17 9.41 5.46 -2.43
CA CYS A 17 10.66 4.89 -1.91
C CYS A 17 11.25 5.76 -0.80
N ARG A 18 11.27 7.09 -0.96
CA ARG A 18 11.73 8.03 0.09
C ARG A 18 10.85 7.95 1.34
N SER A 19 9.54 7.85 1.18
CA SER A 19 8.61 7.71 2.29
C SER A 19 8.81 6.39 3.04
N MET A 20 9.09 5.29 2.34
CA MET A 20 9.41 3.99 2.94
C MET A 20 10.72 4.02 3.72
N VAL A 21 11.76 4.66 3.16
CA VAL A 21 13.03 4.83 3.87
C VAL A 21 12.82 5.67 5.12
N ALA A 22 12.16 6.83 5.01
CA ALA A 22 11.90 7.71 6.16
C ALA A 22 11.05 7.05 7.27
N MET A 23 10.23 6.06 6.93
CA MET A 23 9.43 5.31 7.91
C MET A 23 10.27 4.32 8.73
N MET A 24 11.36 3.81 8.15
CA MET A 24 12.16 2.70 8.71
C MET A 24 13.56 3.10 9.17
N ASP A 25 14.05 4.27 8.74
CA ASP A 25 15.34 4.86 9.08
C ASP A 25 15.35 5.34 10.54
N VAL A 26 15.57 4.40 11.46
CA VAL A 26 15.59 4.66 12.91
C VAL A 26 16.87 5.37 13.29
N ASP A 27 17.98 5.04 12.62
CA ASP A 27 19.30 5.62 12.87
C ASP A 27 19.49 6.99 12.20
N ARG A 28 18.53 7.44 11.40
CA ARG A 28 18.54 8.71 10.64
C ARG A 28 19.74 8.82 9.70
N SER A 29 20.22 7.69 9.19
CA SER A 29 21.31 7.63 8.22
C SER A 29 20.89 8.12 6.84
N GLY A 30 19.59 8.26 6.59
CA GLY A 30 19.03 8.53 5.26
C GLY A 30 19.12 7.32 4.33
N LYS A 31 19.44 6.14 4.87
CA LYS A 31 19.58 4.86 4.16
C LYS A 31 18.89 3.76 4.98
N LEU A 32 18.84 2.55 4.43
CA LEU A 32 18.36 1.39 5.17
C LEU A 32 19.51 0.43 5.40
N GLY A 33 19.83 0.18 6.66
CA GLY A 33 20.66 -0.94 7.08
C GLY A 33 19.95 -2.28 6.82
N LEU A 34 20.68 -3.39 6.98
CA LEU A 34 20.13 -4.73 6.72
C LEU A 34 18.92 -5.05 7.61
N GLU A 35 18.94 -4.64 8.87
CA GLU A 35 17.85 -4.90 9.82
C GLU A 35 16.60 -4.07 9.50
N GLU A 36 16.77 -2.78 9.23
CA GLU A 36 15.70 -1.87 8.81
C GLU A 36 15.08 -2.33 7.48
N PHE A 37 15.92 -2.80 6.53
CA PHE A 37 15.44 -3.37 5.28
C PHE A 37 14.63 -4.67 5.49
N LYS A 38 15.06 -5.55 6.40
CA LYS A 38 14.29 -6.77 6.72
C LYS A 38 12.92 -6.44 7.30
N ASN A 39 12.85 -5.43 8.17
CA ASN A 39 11.60 -4.95 8.74
C ASN A 39 10.70 -4.38 7.64
N LEU A 40 11.23 -3.45 6.83
CA LEU A 40 10.51 -2.88 5.68
C LEU A 40 9.98 -3.98 4.74
N TRP A 41 10.81 -4.97 4.43
CA TRP A 41 10.43 -6.07 3.54
C TRP A 41 9.31 -6.94 4.10
N THR A 42 9.32 -7.15 5.42
CA THR A 42 8.26 -7.86 6.13
C THR A 42 6.95 -7.08 6.09
N ASP A 43 7.01 -5.76 6.29
CA ASP A 43 5.86 -4.87 6.21
C ASP A 43 5.28 -4.84 4.80
N ILE A 44 6.13 -4.67 3.76
CA ILE A 44 5.71 -4.69 2.36
C ILE A 44 5.01 -6.01 2.01
N ARG A 45 5.54 -7.16 2.45
CA ARG A 45 4.90 -8.46 2.23
C ARG A 45 3.54 -8.55 2.92
N THR A 46 3.45 -8.04 4.13
CA THR A 46 2.20 -8.01 4.89
C THR A 46 1.17 -7.14 4.18
N TRP A 47 1.54 -5.93 3.76
CA TRP A 47 0.66 -5.03 3.00
C TRP A 47 0.25 -5.65 1.65
N LYS A 48 1.15 -6.31 0.93
CA LYS A 48 0.84 -7.02 -0.32
C LYS A 48 -0.16 -8.16 -0.09
N ASN A 49 0.00 -8.93 0.99
CA ASN A 49 -0.93 -10.01 1.32
C ASN A 49 -2.31 -9.49 1.68
N VAL A 50 -2.38 -8.44 2.51
CA VAL A 50 -3.65 -7.77 2.84
C VAL A 50 -4.29 -7.23 1.56
N PHE A 51 -3.53 -6.54 0.71
CA PHE A 51 -4.05 -6.01 -0.56
C PHE A 51 -4.67 -7.12 -1.42
N LYS A 52 -3.98 -8.25 -1.60
CA LYS A 52 -4.50 -9.41 -2.34
C LYS A 52 -5.73 -10.05 -1.70
N GLN A 53 -5.78 -10.10 -0.37
CA GLN A 53 -6.88 -10.71 0.35
C GLN A 53 -8.18 -9.91 0.19
N TYR A 54 -8.07 -8.58 0.06
CA TYR A 54 -9.21 -7.67 0.01
C TYR A 54 -9.54 -7.14 -1.39
N ASP A 55 -8.68 -7.35 -2.39
CA ASP A 55 -8.97 -7.14 -3.82
C ASP A 55 -9.84 -8.29 -4.35
N ILE A 56 -11.10 -8.31 -3.90
CA ILE A 56 -12.05 -9.43 -4.11
C ILE A 56 -12.41 -9.56 -5.60
N ASP A 57 -12.53 -8.42 -6.28
CA ASP A 57 -12.82 -8.38 -7.71
C ASP A 57 -11.57 -8.60 -8.60
N HIS A 58 -10.40 -8.80 -7.98
CA HIS A 58 -9.10 -8.95 -8.64
C HIS A 58 -8.81 -7.84 -9.66
N SER A 59 -9.34 -6.63 -9.40
CA SER A 59 -9.16 -5.48 -10.27
C SER A 59 -7.76 -4.86 -10.14
N GLY A 60 -6.98 -5.29 -9.15
CA GLY A 60 -5.70 -4.68 -8.79
C GLY A 60 -5.85 -3.32 -8.14
N SER A 61 -7.05 -3.00 -7.65
CA SER A 61 -7.34 -1.74 -6.98
C SER A 61 -8.40 -1.95 -5.90
N LEU A 62 -8.14 -1.47 -4.68
CA LEU A 62 -9.14 -1.56 -3.61
C LEU A 62 -10.15 -0.43 -3.73
N ASN A 63 -11.43 -0.77 -3.89
CA ASN A 63 -12.51 0.21 -3.77
C ASN A 63 -12.73 0.63 -2.30
N THR A 64 -13.61 1.62 -2.05
CA THR A 64 -13.81 2.17 -0.70
C THR A 64 -14.28 1.13 0.33
N ILE A 65 -15.02 0.11 -0.08
CA ILE A 65 -15.53 -0.96 0.80
C ILE A 65 -14.39 -1.93 1.14
N GLU A 66 -13.67 -2.37 0.13
CA GLU A 66 -12.51 -3.27 0.26
C GLU A 66 -11.40 -2.64 1.09
N LEU A 67 -11.11 -1.37 0.84
CA LEU A 67 -10.14 -0.58 1.60
C LEU A 67 -10.50 -0.50 3.08
N ARG A 68 -11.78 -0.28 3.41
CA ARG A 68 -12.24 -0.25 4.80
C ARG A 68 -12.03 -1.60 5.48
N ALA A 69 -12.33 -2.70 4.78
CA ALA A 69 -12.14 -4.04 5.29
C ALA A 69 -10.65 -4.38 5.49
N ALA A 70 -9.80 -4.01 4.53
CA ALA A 70 -8.35 -4.16 4.58
C ALA A 70 -7.73 -3.41 5.77
N LEU A 71 -8.10 -2.14 5.96
CA LEU A 71 -7.60 -1.31 7.05
C LEU A 71 -8.08 -1.83 8.42
N HIS A 72 -9.33 -2.30 8.50
CA HIS A 72 -9.84 -2.93 9.71
C HIS A 72 -9.06 -4.21 10.07
N SER A 73 -8.72 -5.03 9.07
CA SER A 73 -7.91 -6.24 9.25
C SER A 73 -6.47 -5.95 9.68
N ALA A 74 -5.91 -4.86 9.16
CA ALA A 74 -4.61 -4.34 9.57
C ALA A 74 -4.62 -3.67 10.97
N GLY A 75 -5.77 -3.67 11.68
CA GLY A 75 -5.90 -3.14 13.04
C GLY A 75 -6.35 -1.68 13.12
N TYR A 76 -6.64 -1.03 11.99
CA TYR A 76 -7.06 0.38 11.95
C TYR A 76 -8.59 0.51 11.95
N ARG A 77 -9.12 1.24 12.94
CA ARG A 77 -10.53 1.63 13.00
C ARG A 77 -10.71 3.04 12.48
N LEU A 78 -11.10 3.15 11.22
CA LEU A 78 -11.28 4.45 10.56
C LEU A 78 -12.74 4.90 10.56
N ASN A 79 -12.94 6.19 10.86
CA ASN A 79 -14.22 6.85 10.62
C ASN A 79 -14.39 7.15 9.12
N PHE A 80 -15.62 7.45 8.71
CA PHE A 80 -15.93 7.71 7.30
C PHE A 80 -15.19 8.92 6.72
N HIS A 81 -14.93 9.95 7.55
CA HIS A 81 -14.23 11.15 7.10
C HIS A 81 -12.77 10.87 6.72
N VAL A 82 -12.05 10.09 7.55
CA VAL A 82 -10.67 9.70 7.26
C VAL A 82 -10.61 8.77 6.06
N LEU A 83 -11.53 7.80 5.96
CA LEU A 83 -11.60 6.91 4.81
C LEU A 83 -11.81 7.70 3.51
N ARG A 84 -12.71 8.69 3.52
CA ARG A 84 -12.96 9.56 2.36
C ARG A 84 -11.74 10.41 2.01
N ALA A 85 -11.02 10.94 3.02
CA ALA A 85 -9.80 11.69 2.81
C ALA A 85 -8.70 10.82 2.14
N LEU A 86 -8.54 9.57 2.58
CA LEU A 86 -7.60 8.63 1.97
C LEU A 86 -7.94 8.36 0.51
N VAL A 87 -9.21 8.08 0.21
CA VAL A 87 -9.66 7.81 -1.17
C VAL A 87 -9.49 9.04 -2.06
N LEU A 88 -9.77 10.25 -1.54
CA LEU A 88 -9.59 11.49 -2.31
C LEU A 88 -8.11 11.83 -2.54
N ARG A 89 -7.24 11.53 -1.58
CA ARG A 89 -5.81 11.87 -1.65
C ARG A 89 -5.00 10.87 -2.48
N TYR A 90 -5.31 9.59 -2.37
CA TYR A 90 -4.52 8.49 -2.94
C TYR A 90 -5.24 7.72 -4.04
N GLY A 91 -6.54 7.97 -4.28
CA GLY A 91 -7.31 7.34 -5.34
C GLY A 91 -6.97 7.87 -6.73
N LYS A 92 -7.09 7.01 -7.74
CA LYS A 92 -6.97 7.43 -9.15
C LYS A 92 -8.24 8.18 -9.59
N LYS A 93 -8.06 9.23 -10.41
CA LYS A 93 -9.11 10.21 -10.78
C LYS A 93 -10.37 9.66 -11.48
N GLU A 94 -10.36 8.42 -11.98
CA GLU A 94 -11.45 7.87 -12.80
C GLU A 94 -12.29 6.79 -12.07
N ARG A 95 -11.79 6.27 -10.94
CA ARG A 95 -12.47 5.28 -10.11
C ARG A 95 -11.91 5.45 -8.70
N LEU A 96 -12.77 5.56 -7.68
CA LEU A 96 -12.40 5.73 -6.25
C LEU A 96 -11.71 4.48 -5.70
N THR A 97 -10.57 4.12 -6.28
CA THR A 97 -9.83 2.90 -6.03
C THR A 97 -8.37 3.23 -5.72
N LEU A 98 -7.81 2.52 -4.73
CA LEU A 98 -6.41 2.64 -4.34
C LEU A 98 -5.61 1.51 -4.97
N THR A 99 -4.52 1.83 -5.67
CA THR A 99 -3.54 0.84 -6.13
C THR A 99 -2.31 0.90 -5.24
N ILE A 100 -1.59 -0.22 -5.11
CA ILE A 100 -0.34 -0.26 -4.31
C ILE A 100 0.75 0.70 -4.84
N SER A 101 0.59 1.18 -6.09
CA SER A 101 1.44 2.17 -6.75
C SER A 101 0.93 3.62 -6.66
N SER A 102 -0.31 3.87 -6.25
CA SER A 102 -0.90 5.22 -6.28
C SER A 102 -0.58 6.01 -5.02
N CYS A 103 0.67 6.44 -4.89
CA CYS A 103 0.99 7.65 -4.16
C CYS A 103 1.10 8.78 -5.19
N ALA A 104 -0.01 9.48 -5.43
CA ALA A 104 0.01 10.69 -6.24
C ALA A 104 0.69 11.83 -5.44
N PRO A 105 1.44 12.72 -6.10
CA PRO A 105 2.09 13.88 -5.47
C PRO A 105 1.10 14.74 -4.67
#